data_AF-A0A800APV4-F1
#
_entry.id   AF-A0A800APV4-F1
#
_cell.length_a   1.000
_cell.length_b   1.000
_cell.length_c   1.000
_cell.angle_alpha   90.00
_cell.angle_beta   90.00
_cell.angle_gamma   90.00
#
_symmetry.space_group_name_H-M   'P 1'
#
loop_
_entity.id
_entity.type
_entity.pdbx_description
1 polymer ?
#
loop_
_entity_poly.entity_id
_entity_poly.type
_entity_poly.pdbx_seq_one_letter_code
_entity_poly.pdbx_strand_id
1 'polypeptide(L)'
;MRNYVKLNDVVLVTADAGKVFFHGNGRGATALEGVVLPDEGFAEEGVDEPDYAHVLFRKTAATLSGRELSPSESSSFWIRRTLNDILSDPVPHMKLEVKKLFYFFNDYEMHYIASVYKEYKESLSFPFIRYGVIASLGLLGMVLGIGHFKELLLVYGVVFVYLLSGMLFVVQSRYRAPAIPYLCLFGGYAVFAIKERLVAKRLKTATVGLLLLGVFFFLTNFFYRDEIIGVDRWQQATKIHYQMGARPLFEKGKYQDAIYEANKCLAIVPDFSPAYNLRGKSLALLGKHNESLENFERVITLSPNLPEGYKNAGFLYLLKGDTKKARHYLSKALTLAPDDAKVGKALAKLK
;
A
#
# COMPACT_ATOMS: atom_id res chain seq x y z
N MET A 1 5.97 -1.24 30.17
CA MET A 1 5.81 0.14 30.70
C MET A 1 5.43 1.16 29.64
N ARG A 2 6.18 1.34 28.53
CA ARG A 2 5.85 2.36 27.49
C ARG A 2 4.38 2.33 27.01
N ASN A 3 3.88 1.14 26.65
CA ASN A 3 2.52 0.98 26.15
C ASN A 3 1.48 1.33 27.22
N TYR A 4 1.68 0.89 28.46
CA TYR A 4 0.82 1.25 29.59
C TYR A 4 0.80 2.76 29.86
N VAL A 5 1.97 3.42 29.83
CA VAL A 5 2.07 4.87 30.06
C VAL A 5 1.39 5.68 28.95
N LYS A 6 1.53 5.26 27.68
CA LYS A 6 0.96 6.01 26.53
C LYS A 6 -0.51 5.71 26.29
N LEU A 7 -0.95 4.48 26.55
CA LEU A 7 -2.25 3.96 26.12
C LEU A 7 -3.18 3.57 27.28
N ASN A 8 -2.70 3.64 28.52
CA ASN A 8 -3.37 3.10 29.72
C ASN A 8 -3.76 1.62 29.55
N ASP A 9 -2.96 0.85 28.81
CA ASP A 9 -3.25 -0.52 28.39
C ASP A 9 -2.00 -1.41 28.42
N VAL A 10 -2.15 -2.65 28.91
CA VAL A 10 -1.03 -3.59 29.08
C VAL A 10 -0.87 -4.43 27.82
N VAL A 11 0.07 -4.02 26.96
CA VAL A 11 0.38 -4.73 25.71
C VAL A 11 1.86 -5.09 25.64
N LEU A 12 2.16 -6.38 25.43
CA LEU A 12 3.51 -6.97 25.40
C LEU A 12 4.40 -6.44 24.26
N VAL A 13 3.85 -6.28 23.05
CA VAL A 13 4.62 -5.90 21.86
C VAL A 13 4.13 -4.56 21.31
N THR A 14 3.00 -4.58 20.59
CA THR A 14 2.35 -3.38 20.04
C THR A 14 0.84 -3.56 20.05
N ALA A 15 0.12 -2.48 20.36
CA ALA A 15 -1.34 -2.43 20.29
C ALA A 15 -1.85 -2.44 18.84
N ASP A 16 -0.97 -2.43 17.83
CA ASP A 16 -1.34 -2.34 16.42
C ASP A 16 -1.12 -3.63 15.64
N ALA A 17 -0.66 -4.70 16.30
CA ALA A 17 -0.36 -5.97 15.63
C ALA A 17 -1.56 -6.47 14.81
N GLY A 18 -2.78 -6.33 15.35
CA GLY A 18 -4.01 -6.72 14.66
C GLY A 18 -4.35 -5.85 13.47
N LYS A 19 -4.07 -4.54 13.53
CA LYS A 19 -4.19 -3.66 12.36
C LYS A 19 -3.24 -4.11 11.25
N VAL A 20 -1.96 -4.35 11.57
CA VAL A 20 -0.95 -4.76 10.57
C VAL A 20 -1.30 -6.13 9.99
N PHE A 21 -1.79 -7.05 10.83
CA PHE A 21 -2.26 -8.36 10.40
C PHE A 21 -3.47 -8.26 9.45
N PHE A 22 -4.48 -7.46 9.81
CA PHE A 22 -5.64 -7.20 8.94
C PHE A 22 -5.23 -6.53 7.63
N HIS A 23 -4.33 -5.55 7.68
CA HIS A 23 -3.83 -4.89 6.48
C HIS A 23 -3.18 -5.91 5.53
N GLY A 24 -2.36 -6.83 6.02
CA GLY A 24 -1.70 -7.83 5.17
C GLY A 24 -2.52 -9.05 4.76
N ASN A 25 -3.66 -9.32 5.43
CA ASN A 25 -4.38 -10.59 5.29
C ASN A 25 -5.91 -10.46 5.19
N GLY A 26 -6.45 -9.25 5.34
CA GLY A 26 -7.88 -8.99 5.22
C GLY A 26 -8.39 -9.19 3.80
N ARG A 27 -9.71 -9.25 3.65
CA ARG A 27 -10.34 -9.36 2.32
C ARG A 27 -9.95 -8.15 1.44
N GLY A 28 -9.41 -8.45 0.26
CA GLY A 28 -8.89 -7.44 -0.66
C GLY A 28 -7.40 -7.13 -0.51
N ALA A 29 -6.71 -7.73 0.47
CA ALA A 29 -5.25 -7.61 0.56
C ALA A 29 -4.60 -8.16 -0.70
N THR A 30 -3.57 -7.46 -1.17
CA THR A 30 -2.66 -7.95 -2.19
C THR A 30 -1.29 -8.18 -1.53
N ALA A 31 -0.46 -9.01 -2.15
CA ALA A 31 0.87 -9.29 -1.60
C ALA A 31 1.73 -8.02 -1.41
N LEU A 32 1.46 -6.97 -2.21
CA LEU A 32 2.17 -5.70 -2.21
C LEU A 32 1.43 -4.58 -1.46
N GLU A 33 0.11 -4.51 -1.57
CA GLU A 33 -0.74 -3.49 -0.94
C GLU A 33 -1.71 -4.14 0.03
N GLY A 34 -1.80 -3.59 1.24
CA GLY A 34 -2.75 -4.10 2.21
C GLY A 34 -4.12 -3.46 2.15
N VAL A 35 -5.04 -3.99 2.94
CA VAL A 35 -6.41 -3.50 3.04
C VAL A 35 -6.43 -2.13 3.71
N VAL A 36 -7.01 -1.17 3.00
CA VAL A 36 -7.22 0.20 3.47
C VAL A 36 -8.69 0.34 3.87
N LEU A 37 -8.98 0.94 5.03
CA LEU A 37 -10.37 1.25 5.39
C LEU A 37 -10.91 2.40 4.51
N PRO A 38 -12.23 2.47 4.22
CA PRO A 38 -12.79 3.48 3.33
C PRO A 38 -12.36 4.93 3.62
N ASP A 39 -12.22 5.28 4.91
CA ASP A 39 -11.86 6.64 5.34
C ASP A 39 -10.33 6.83 5.50
N GLU A 40 -9.54 5.75 5.40
CA GLU A 40 -8.10 5.77 5.66
C GLU A 40 -7.32 6.43 4.51
N GLY A 41 -7.92 6.48 3.31
CA GLY A 41 -7.39 7.21 2.15
C GLY A 41 -7.73 8.70 2.12
N PHE A 42 -8.60 9.16 3.03
CA PHE A 42 -9.12 10.52 3.09
C PHE A 42 -9.06 11.05 4.52
N ALA A 43 -7.85 11.17 5.06
CA ALA A 43 -7.67 12.09 6.18
C ALA A 43 -8.21 13.46 5.75
N GLU A 44 -9.24 13.95 6.44
CA GLU A 44 -9.79 15.29 6.24
C GLU A 44 -8.63 16.29 6.22
N GLU A 45 -8.65 17.20 5.23
CA GLU A 45 -7.75 18.35 5.20
C GLU A 45 -7.85 19.10 6.55
N GLY A 46 -6.74 19.18 7.28
CA GLY A 46 -6.65 19.90 8.56
C GLY A 46 -6.64 19.04 9.83
N VAL A 47 -6.61 17.71 9.72
CA VAL A 47 -6.26 16.86 10.87
C VAL A 47 -4.75 16.72 10.93
N ASP A 48 -4.12 17.42 11.87
CA ASP A 48 -2.69 17.26 12.16
C ASP A 48 -2.38 15.81 12.57
N GLU A 49 -1.36 15.23 11.92
CA GLU A 49 -0.38 14.30 12.51
C GLU A 49 -0.71 12.77 12.70
N PRO A 50 0.33 11.91 12.87
CA PRO A 50 0.46 10.54 12.33
C PRO A 50 -0.38 9.43 13.02
N ASP A 51 -1.31 9.78 13.91
CA ASP A 51 -2.15 8.81 14.65
C ASP A 51 -3.55 8.60 14.01
N TYR A 52 -3.90 9.32 12.93
CA TYR A 52 -5.22 9.22 12.27
C TYR A 52 -5.61 7.78 11.93
N ALA A 53 -4.67 7.02 11.38
CA ALA A 53 -4.93 5.65 10.96
C ALA A 53 -5.11 4.69 12.15
N HIS A 54 -4.57 5.01 13.33
CA HIS A 54 -4.76 4.24 14.56
C HIS A 54 -6.12 4.56 15.21
N VAL A 55 -6.48 5.85 15.24
CA VAL A 55 -7.79 6.31 15.71
C VAL A 55 -8.89 5.75 14.82
N LEU A 56 -8.71 5.77 13.50
CA LEU A 56 -9.68 5.26 12.56
C LEU A 56 -9.95 3.77 12.77
N PHE A 57 -8.90 2.93 12.79
CA PHE A 57 -9.05 1.49 13.02
C PHE A 57 -9.77 1.17 14.33
N ARG A 58 -9.51 1.96 15.38
CA ARG A 58 -10.19 1.80 16.68
C ARG A 58 -11.63 2.26 16.62
N LYS A 59 -11.91 3.42 16.03
CA LYS A 59 -13.26 3.97 15.86
C LYS A 59 -14.12 3.03 15.02
N THR A 60 -13.60 2.54 13.90
CA THR A 60 -14.29 1.56 13.05
C THR A 60 -14.56 0.26 13.82
N ALA A 61 -13.59 -0.27 14.55
CA ALA A 61 -13.80 -1.46 15.38
C ALA A 61 -14.84 -1.21 16.49
N ALA A 62 -14.81 -0.04 17.12
CA ALA A 62 -15.79 0.36 18.14
C ALA A 62 -17.21 0.41 17.56
N THR A 63 -17.39 1.09 16.42
CA THR A 63 -18.67 1.15 15.70
C THR A 63 -19.18 -0.24 15.33
N LEU A 64 -18.32 -1.10 14.79
CA LEU A 64 -18.69 -2.47 14.40
C LEU A 64 -19.00 -3.39 15.59
N SER A 65 -18.40 -3.12 16.75
CA SER A 65 -18.61 -3.90 17.98
C SER A 65 -19.74 -3.35 18.85
N GLY A 66 -20.24 -2.15 18.57
CA GLY A 66 -21.28 -1.47 19.35
C GLY A 66 -20.81 -0.92 20.70
N ARG A 67 -19.50 -0.87 20.96
CA ARG A 67 -18.91 -0.32 22.21
C ARG A 67 -17.56 0.31 21.96
N GLU A 68 -17.10 1.16 22.87
CA GLU A 68 -15.71 1.60 22.86
C GLU A 68 -14.75 0.44 23.17
N LEU A 69 -13.61 0.45 22.48
CA LEU A 69 -12.58 -0.58 22.60
C LEU A 69 -11.26 0.06 23.04
N SER A 70 -10.56 -0.59 23.95
CA SER A 70 -9.16 -0.28 24.23
C SER A 70 -8.28 -0.57 22.99
N PRO A 71 -7.03 -0.06 22.95
CA PRO A 71 -6.09 -0.39 21.88
C PRO A 71 -5.86 -1.90 21.70
N SER A 72 -5.67 -2.65 22.79
CA SER A 72 -5.51 -4.12 22.74
C SER A 72 -6.77 -4.85 22.31
N GLU A 73 -7.94 -4.37 22.71
CA GLU A 73 -9.22 -4.92 22.28
C GLU A 73 -9.46 -4.68 20.79
N SER A 74 -9.13 -3.49 20.29
CA SER A 74 -9.19 -3.18 18.87
C SER A 74 -8.24 -4.06 18.06
N SER A 75 -6.99 -4.23 18.51
CA SER A 75 -6.04 -5.18 17.91
C SER A 75 -6.62 -6.59 17.84
N SER A 76 -7.13 -7.08 18.96
CA SER A 76 -7.71 -8.42 19.08
C SER A 76 -8.93 -8.59 18.18
N PHE A 77 -9.76 -7.55 18.06
CA PHE A 77 -10.91 -7.52 17.16
C PHE A 77 -10.48 -7.74 15.71
N TRP A 78 -9.47 -7.00 15.24
CA TRP A 78 -8.99 -7.12 13.86
C TRP A 78 -8.36 -8.48 13.58
N ILE A 79 -7.56 -9.04 14.51
CA ILE A 79 -7.01 -10.40 14.38
C ILE A 79 -8.14 -11.42 14.25
N ARG A 80 -9.11 -11.41 15.17
CA ARG A 80 -10.22 -12.37 15.17
C ARG A 80 -11.05 -12.26 13.90
N ARG A 81 -11.35 -11.04 13.46
CA ARG A 81 -12.08 -10.80 12.22
C ARG A 81 -11.35 -11.40 11.03
N THR A 82 -10.06 -11.09 10.86
CA THR A 82 -9.25 -11.64 9.77
C THR A 82 -9.15 -13.15 9.81
N LEU A 83 -8.92 -13.74 10.99
CA LEU A 83 -8.86 -15.20 11.13
C LEU A 83 -10.20 -15.85 10.80
N ASN A 84 -11.32 -15.28 11.24
CA ASN A 84 -12.66 -15.78 10.88
C ASN A 84 -12.90 -15.69 9.37
N ASP A 85 -12.48 -14.60 8.72
CA ASP A 85 -12.58 -14.46 7.26
C ASP A 85 -11.76 -15.56 6.56
N ILE A 86 -10.53 -15.82 7.00
CA ILE A 86 -9.65 -16.87 6.46
C ILE A 86 -10.26 -18.27 6.67
N LEU A 87 -10.79 -18.55 7.86
CA LEU A 87 -11.40 -19.85 8.17
C LEU A 87 -12.70 -20.06 7.39
N SER A 88 -13.46 -19.00 7.12
CA SER A 88 -14.70 -19.07 6.34
C SER A 88 -14.48 -19.33 4.84
N ASP A 89 -13.38 -18.81 4.29
CA ASP A 89 -13.01 -18.99 2.89
C ASP A 89 -11.47 -19.02 2.75
N PRO A 90 -10.83 -20.20 2.89
CA PRO A 90 -9.38 -20.31 2.93
C PRO A 90 -8.73 -20.18 1.54
N VAL A 91 -9.48 -20.38 0.45
CA VAL A 91 -8.91 -20.45 -0.90
C VAL A 91 -8.29 -19.11 -1.34
N PRO A 92 -8.94 -17.95 -1.19
CA PRO A 92 -8.32 -16.66 -1.48
C PRO A 92 -7.08 -16.39 -0.63
N HIS A 93 -7.10 -16.77 0.65
CA HIS A 93 -5.96 -16.58 1.53
C HIS A 93 -4.78 -17.46 1.13
N MET A 94 -5.01 -18.72 0.76
CA MET A 94 -3.95 -19.59 0.22
C MET A 94 -3.33 -19.02 -1.06
N LYS A 95 -4.16 -18.49 -1.98
CA LYS A 95 -3.66 -17.81 -3.19
C LYS A 95 -2.82 -16.58 -2.84
N LEU A 96 -3.24 -15.81 -1.84
CA LEU A 96 -2.49 -14.65 -1.34
C LEU A 96 -1.13 -15.08 -0.77
N GLU A 97 -1.07 -16.12 0.05
CA GLU A 97 0.19 -16.61 0.64
C GLU A 97 1.16 -17.14 -0.42
N VAL A 98 0.67 -17.88 -1.42
CA VAL A 98 1.49 -18.30 -2.57
C VAL A 98 2.03 -17.06 -3.30
N LYS A 99 1.18 -16.06 -3.52
CA LYS A 99 1.59 -14.82 -4.18
C LYS A 99 2.66 -14.07 -3.37
N LYS A 100 2.50 -13.98 -2.04
CA LYS A 100 3.50 -13.39 -1.13
C LYS A 100 4.84 -14.12 -1.19
N LEU A 101 4.82 -15.46 -1.23
CA LEU A 101 6.03 -16.26 -1.40
C LEU A 101 6.80 -15.87 -2.67
N PHE A 102 6.11 -15.70 -3.81
CA PHE A 102 6.75 -15.23 -5.04
C PHE A 102 7.31 -13.82 -4.90
N TYR A 103 6.53 -12.89 -4.34
CA TYR A 103 6.98 -11.50 -4.14
C TYR A 103 8.15 -11.36 -3.18
N PHE A 104 8.32 -12.31 -2.24
CA PHE A 104 9.45 -12.29 -1.33
C PHE A 104 10.78 -12.42 -2.08
N PHE A 105 10.83 -13.28 -3.10
CA PHE A 105 12.02 -13.49 -3.95
C PHE A 105 12.02 -12.66 -5.22
N ASN A 106 10.93 -11.94 -5.53
CA ASN A 106 10.82 -11.15 -6.75
C ASN A 106 11.74 -9.92 -6.71
N ASP A 107 12.28 -9.49 -7.85
CA ASP A 107 13.17 -8.33 -7.93
C ASP A 107 12.48 -7.00 -7.53
N TYR A 108 11.18 -6.87 -7.78
CA TYR A 108 10.44 -5.63 -7.58
C TYR A 108 10.46 -5.16 -6.11
N GLU A 109 10.70 -3.87 -5.93
CA GLU A 109 10.69 -3.20 -4.64
C GLU A 109 9.54 -2.22 -4.58
N MET A 110 8.50 -2.55 -3.82
CA MET A 110 7.41 -1.61 -3.62
C MET A 110 7.87 -0.42 -2.78
N HIS A 111 7.70 0.80 -3.30
CA HIS A 111 8.20 2.03 -2.69
C HIS A 111 7.13 2.67 -1.77
N TYR A 112 7.44 2.81 -0.49
CA TYR A 112 6.59 3.55 0.45
C TYR A 112 7.08 5.00 0.66
N ILE A 113 8.37 5.24 0.49
CA ILE A 113 8.98 6.58 0.55
C ILE A 113 9.35 6.99 -0.87
N ALA A 114 8.35 7.45 -1.63
CA ALA A 114 8.53 7.82 -3.04
C ALA A 114 9.54 8.98 -3.25
N SER A 115 9.81 9.80 -2.23
CA SER A 115 10.79 10.90 -2.31
C SER A 115 12.23 10.40 -2.50
N VAL A 116 12.64 9.39 -1.73
CA VAL A 116 14.02 8.83 -1.79
C VAL A 116 14.23 8.08 -3.10
N TYR A 117 13.22 7.40 -3.63
CA TYR A 117 13.42 6.62 -4.84
C TYR A 117 13.55 7.48 -6.11
N LYS A 118 12.82 8.60 -6.20
CA LYS A 118 12.92 9.53 -7.34
C LYS A 118 14.34 10.09 -7.48
N GLU A 119 15.03 10.31 -6.37
CA GLU A 119 16.35 10.95 -6.35
C GLU A 119 17.50 9.95 -6.47
N TYR A 120 17.36 8.73 -5.93
CA TYR A 120 18.50 7.81 -5.78
C TYR A 120 18.43 6.53 -6.62
N LYS A 121 17.35 6.28 -7.39
CA LYS A 121 17.20 5.03 -8.17
C LYS A 121 18.39 4.71 -9.07
N GLU A 122 18.90 5.69 -9.81
CA GLU A 122 20.01 5.48 -10.75
C GLU A 122 21.34 5.29 -10.00
N SER A 123 21.57 6.02 -8.92
CA SER A 123 22.78 5.91 -8.10
C SER A 123 22.84 4.63 -7.26
N LEU A 124 21.69 4.04 -6.92
CA LEU A 124 21.59 2.79 -6.14
C LEU A 124 21.59 1.53 -7.01
N SER A 125 21.42 1.66 -8.33
CA SER A 125 21.27 0.50 -9.24
C SER A 125 22.56 0.10 -9.96
N PHE A 126 23.61 0.92 -9.91
CA PHE A 126 24.93 0.59 -10.44
C PHE A 126 26.02 1.18 -9.53
N PRO A 127 27.06 0.42 -9.12
CA PRO A 127 27.48 -0.92 -9.57
C PRO A 127 26.84 -2.10 -8.80
N PHE A 128 25.74 -1.89 -8.07
CA PHE A 128 25.17 -2.90 -7.17
C PHE A 128 24.38 -4.00 -7.89
N ILE A 129 24.50 -5.25 -7.41
CA ILE A 129 23.75 -6.41 -7.93
C ILE A 129 22.28 -6.29 -7.52
N ARG A 130 21.37 -6.38 -8.49
CA ARG A 130 19.93 -6.35 -8.26
C ARG A 130 19.45 -7.53 -7.42
N TYR A 131 18.42 -7.30 -6.61
CA TYR A 131 17.87 -8.31 -5.69
C TYR A 131 17.42 -9.59 -6.40
N GLY A 132 16.82 -9.50 -7.59
CA GLY A 132 16.38 -10.65 -8.37
C GLY A 132 17.53 -11.60 -8.74
N VAL A 133 18.74 -11.07 -8.98
CA VAL A 133 19.93 -11.90 -9.24
C VAL A 133 20.39 -12.59 -7.95
N ILE A 134 20.42 -11.86 -6.83
CA ILE A 134 20.76 -12.40 -5.51
C ILE A 134 19.78 -13.51 -5.12
N ALA A 135 18.48 -13.27 -5.27
CA ALA A 135 17.42 -14.21 -4.97
C ALA A 135 17.51 -15.47 -5.86
N SER A 136 17.78 -15.31 -7.16
CA SER A 136 17.93 -16.44 -8.09
C SER A 136 19.10 -17.34 -7.72
N LEU A 137 20.26 -16.75 -7.45
CA LEU A 137 21.45 -17.48 -7.01
C LEU A 137 21.25 -18.10 -5.62
N GLY A 138 20.62 -17.36 -4.70
CA GLY A 138 20.30 -17.83 -3.36
C GLY A 138 19.38 -19.05 -3.38
N LEU A 139 18.30 -19.00 -4.17
CA LEU A 139 17.39 -20.14 -4.35
C LEU A 139 18.10 -21.37 -4.94
N LEU A 140 18.95 -21.17 -5.95
CA LEU A 140 19.76 -22.26 -6.48
C LEU A 140 20.71 -22.82 -5.42
N GLY A 141 21.38 -21.97 -4.65
CA GLY A 141 22.27 -22.36 -3.56
C GLY A 141 21.55 -23.17 -2.50
N MET A 142 20.33 -22.77 -2.14
CA MET A 142 19.46 -23.52 -1.25
C MET A 142 19.07 -24.89 -1.83
N VAL A 143 18.83 -25.02 -3.13
CA VAL A 143 18.54 -26.33 -3.75
C VAL A 143 19.79 -27.22 -3.75
N LEU A 144 20.94 -26.68 -4.15
CA LEU A 144 22.20 -27.42 -4.20
C LEU A 144 22.74 -27.76 -2.80
N GLY A 145 22.38 -26.99 -1.80
CA GLY A 145 22.81 -27.13 -0.40
C GLY A 145 21.94 -28.10 0.40
N ILE A 146 20.84 -28.62 -0.16
CA ILE A 146 19.87 -29.44 0.58
C ILE A 146 20.48 -30.73 1.14
N GLY A 147 21.52 -31.27 0.48
CA GLY A 147 22.28 -32.43 0.98
C GLY A 147 23.08 -32.14 2.25
N HIS A 148 23.37 -30.87 2.55
CA HIS A 148 24.07 -30.39 3.73
C HIS A 148 23.14 -29.58 4.65
N PHE A 149 21.87 -29.99 4.72
CA PHE A 149 20.85 -29.25 5.47
C PHE A 149 21.18 -29.11 6.96
N LYS A 150 21.82 -30.12 7.57
CA LYS A 150 22.15 -30.08 9.00
C LYS A 150 23.22 -29.03 9.30
N GLU A 151 24.22 -28.93 8.43
CA GLU A 151 25.32 -27.97 8.51
C GLU A 151 24.82 -26.55 8.24
N LEU A 152 23.87 -26.40 7.32
CA LEU A 152 23.32 -25.12 6.89
C LEU A 152 22.03 -24.73 7.63
N LEU A 153 21.60 -25.51 8.64
CA LEU A 153 20.30 -25.38 9.31
C LEU A 153 20.04 -23.95 9.80
N LEU A 154 21.05 -23.30 10.38
CA LEU A 154 20.92 -21.93 10.87
C LEU A 154 20.72 -20.93 9.73
N VAL A 155 21.42 -21.12 8.61
CA VAL A 155 21.29 -20.23 7.44
C VAL A 155 19.91 -20.38 6.80
N TYR A 156 19.45 -21.62 6.62
CA TYR A 156 18.06 -21.89 6.18
C TYR A 156 17.04 -21.29 7.16
N GLY A 157 17.26 -21.52 8.46
CA GLY A 157 16.39 -21.05 9.53
C GLY A 157 16.20 -19.54 9.51
N VAL A 158 17.29 -18.77 9.33
CA VAL A 158 17.19 -17.31 9.28
C VAL A 158 16.44 -16.83 8.03
N VAL A 159 16.74 -17.39 6.84
CA VAL A 159 15.97 -17.07 5.62
C VAL A 159 14.50 -17.39 5.79
N PHE A 160 14.19 -18.54 6.40
CA PHE A 160 12.83 -18.99 6.65
C PHE A 160 12.08 -18.12 7.65
N VAL A 161 12.72 -17.67 8.75
CA VAL A 161 12.10 -16.75 9.71
C VAL A 161 11.77 -15.42 9.03
N TYR A 162 12.67 -14.87 8.21
CA TYR A 162 12.38 -13.64 7.49
C TYR A 162 11.28 -13.83 6.43
N LEU A 163 11.29 -14.96 5.72
CA LEU A 163 10.22 -15.33 4.80
C LEU A 163 8.86 -15.37 5.51
N LEU A 164 8.76 -16.12 6.61
CA LEU A 164 7.53 -16.20 7.40
C LEU A 164 7.09 -14.84 7.94
N SER A 165 8.04 -14.03 8.42
CA SER A 165 7.74 -12.69 8.92
C SER A 165 7.18 -11.77 7.82
N GLY A 166 7.70 -11.87 6.59
CA GLY A 166 7.20 -11.12 5.44
C GLY A 166 5.85 -11.63 4.95
N MET A 167 5.63 -12.94 4.98
CA MET A 167 4.37 -13.58 4.58
C MET A 167 3.22 -13.30 5.56
N LEU A 168 3.51 -13.23 6.86
CA LEU A 168 2.50 -12.94 7.89
C LEU A 168 1.87 -11.54 7.75
N PHE A 169 2.50 -10.65 6.98
CA PHE A 169 2.03 -9.29 6.71
C PHE A 169 2.03 -9.00 5.20
N VAL A 170 2.37 -7.77 4.80
CA VAL A 170 2.57 -7.37 3.41
C VAL A 170 4.04 -7.57 3.03
N VAL A 171 4.31 -8.12 1.85
CA VAL A 171 5.67 -8.31 1.38
C VAL A 171 6.24 -6.99 0.89
N GLN A 172 7.19 -6.45 1.64
CA GLN A 172 7.83 -5.17 1.34
C GLN A 172 9.35 -5.31 1.34
N SER A 173 10.02 -4.41 0.60
CA SER A 173 11.48 -4.39 0.48
C SER A 173 12.18 -4.31 1.85
N ARG A 174 11.65 -3.52 2.79
CA ARG A 174 12.17 -3.41 4.16
C ARG A 174 12.14 -4.71 4.97
N TYR A 175 11.19 -5.62 4.69
CA TYR A 175 11.02 -6.85 5.45
C TYR A 175 11.84 -8.02 4.89
N ARG A 176 12.19 -7.96 3.60
CA ARG A 176 13.09 -8.95 2.97
C ARG A 176 14.57 -8.57 3.04
N ALA A 177 14.89 -7.29 3.22
CA ALA A 177 16.27 -6.81 3.27
C ALA A 177 17.18 -7.57 4.26
N PRO A 178 16.71 -7.95 5.47
CA PRO A 178 17.51 -8.76 6.39
C PRO A 178 17.87 -10.18 5.88
N ALA A 179 17.12 -10.72 4.91
CA ALA A 179 17.42 -12.02 4.31
C ALA A 179 18.57 -11.96 3.27
N ILE A 180 18.91 -10.77 2.77
CA ILE A 180 19.88 -10.58 1.68
C ILE A 180 21.25 -11.19 2.00
N PRO A 181 21.89 -10.94 3.16
CA PRO A 181 23.22 -11.50 3.44
C PRO A 181 23.23 -13.03 3.40
N TYR A 182 22.15 -13.67 3.84
CA TYR A 182 22.01 -15.13 3.85
C TYR A 182 21.75 -15.69 2.46
N LEU A 183 20.96 -14.98 1.63
CA LEU A 183 20.80 -15.32 0.22
C LEU A 183 22.13 -15.16 -0.54
N CYS A 184 22.96 -14.18 -0.19
CA CYS A 184 24.32 -14.04 -0.74
C CYS A 184 25.23 -15.22 -0.38
N LEU A 185 25.14 -15.75 0.85
CA LEU A 185 25.90 -16.97 1.24
C LEU A 185 25.50 -18.17 0.38
N PHE A 186 24.18 -18.40 0.22
CA PHE A 186 23.70 -19.45 -0.68
C PHE A 186 24.07 -19.16 -2.14
N GLY A 187 24.00 -17.91 -2.59
CA GLY A 187 24.41 -17.53 -3.94
C GLY A 187 25.89 -17.81 -4.21
N GLY A 188 26.76 -17.52 -3.25
CA GLY A 188 28.18 -17.87 -3.31
C GLY A 188 28.38 -19.38 -3.40
N TYR A 189 27.65 -20.16 -2.60
CA TYR A 189 27.66 -21.61 -2.68
C TYR A 189 27.19 -22.13 -4.05
N ALA A 190 26.16 -21.52 -4.65
CA ALA A 190 25.67 -21.88 -5.98
C ALA A 190 26.74 -21.67 -7.06
N VAL A 191 27.40 -20.51 -7.04
CA VAL A 191 28.49 -20.17 -7.97
C VAL A 191 29.65 -21.16 -7.81
N PHE A 192 30.05 -21.44 -6.57
CA PHE A 192 31.13 -22.39 -6.28
C PHE A 192 30.78 -23.81 -6.75
N ALA A 193 29.58 -24.30 -6.44
CA ALA A 193 29.11 -25.63 -6.81
C ALA A 193 29.01 -25.82 -8.33
N ILE A 194 28.56 -24.80 -9.07
CA ILE A 194 28.57 -24.83 -10.54
C ILE A 194 30.00 -24.86 -11.07
N LYS A 195 30.89 -23.99 -10.54
CA LYS A 195 32.29 -23.93 -10.95
C LYS A 195 32.99 -25.28 -10.75
N GLU A 196 32.85 -25.91 -9.59
CA GLU A 196 33.44 -27.23 -9.34
C GLU A 196 32.95 -28.29 -10.32
N ARG A 197 31.65 -28.32 -10.62
CA ARG A 197 31.09 -29.27 -11.60
C ARG A 197 31.66 -29.06 -13.00
N LEU A 198 31.87 -27.81 -13.40
CA LEU A 198 32.51 -27.47 -14.68
C LEU A 198 33.98 -27.91 -14.71
N VAL A 199 34.75 -27.62 -13.66
CA VAL A 199 36.17 -28.03 -13.54
C VAL A 199 36.30 -29.56 -13.53
N ALA A 200 35.41 -30.26 -12.81
CA ALA A 200 35.36 -31.72 -12.77
C ALA A 200 34.77 -32.37 -14.04
N LYS A 201 34.49 -31.58 -15.09
CA LYS A 201 33.89 -32.03 -16.36
C LYS A 201 32.53 -32.75 -16.20
N ARG A 202 31.80 -32.51 -15.12
CA ARG A 202 30.46 -33.05 -14.85
C ARG A 202 29.38 -32.22 -15.56
N LEU A 203 29.50 -32.11 -16.88
CA LEU A 203 28.73 -31.17 -17.70
C LEU A 203 27.22 -31.32 -17.54
N LYS A 204 26.68 -32.55 -17.49
CA LYS A 204 25.23 -32.78 -17.30
C LYS A 204 24.69 -32.07 -16.05
N THR A 205 25.38 -32.24 -14.91
CA THR A 205 24.95 -31.63 -13.64
C THR A 205 25.16 -30.12 -13.59
N ALA A 206 26.16 -29.60 -14.31
CA ALA A 206 26.38 -28.17 -14.46
C ALA A 206 25.27 -27.54 -15.32
N THR A 207 24.92 -28.17 -16.45
CA THR A 207 23.82 -27.73 -17.33
C THR A 207 22.49 -27.72 -16.59
N VAL A 208 22.17 -28.76 -15.82
CA VAL A 208 20.94 -28.77 -14.99
C VAL A 208 20.94 -27.61 -13.99
N GLY A 209 22.08 -27.34 -13.33
CA GLY A 209 22.20 -26.19 -12.42
C GLY A 209 21.99 -24.85 -13.11
N LEU A 210 22.54 -24.65 -14.32
CA LEU A 210 22.36 -23.43 -15.11
C LEU A 210 20.92 -23.28 -15.62
N LEU A 211 20.27 -24.37 -16.02
CA LEU A 211 18.85 -24.36 -16.39
C LEU A 211 17.96 -23.99 -15.20
N LEU A 212 18.21 -24.56 -14.02
CA LEU A 212 17.52 -24.19 -12.79
C LEU A 212 17.75 -22.72 -12.42
N LEU A 213 18.98 -22.20 -12.62
CA LEU A 213 19.25 -20.77 -12.46
C LEU A 213 18.38 -19.93 -13.39
N GLY A 214 18.27 -20.32 -14.67
CA GLY A 214 17.42 -19.64 -15.64
C GLY A 214 15.95 -19.65 -15.24
N VAL A 215 15.45 -20.77 -14.70
CA VAL A 215 14.09 -20.87 -14.16
C VAL A 215 13.90 -19.93 -12.97
N PHE A 216 14.80 -19.94 -11.99
CA PHE A 216 14.69 -19.02 -10.85
C PHE A 216 14.81 -17.56 -11.28
N PHE A 217 15.67 -17.25 -12.24
CA PHE A 217 15.78 -15.92 -12.82
C PHE A 217 14.47 -15.48 -13.47
N PHE A 218 13.85 -16.35 -14.25
CA PHE A 218 12.54 -16.08 -14.83
C PHE A 218 11.46 -15.85 -13.76
N LEU A 219 11.39 -16.72 -12.76
CA LEU A 219 10.40 -16.64 -11.68
C LEU A 219 10.55 -15.35 -10.85
N THR A 220 11.78 -14.97 -10.53
CA THR A 220 12.06 -13.80 -9.68
C THR A 220 12.00 -12.47 -10.44
N ASN A 221 12.20 -12.45 -11.76
CA ASN A 221 12.26 -11.18 -12.51
C ASN A 221 11.06 -10.95 -13.45
N PHE A 222 10.40 -12.00 -13.93
CA PHE A 222 9.41 -11.88 -15.02
C PHE A 222 8.01 -12.41 -14.68
N PHE A 223 7.86 -13.36 -13.76
CA PHE A 223 6.60 -14.09 -13.56
C PHE A 223 5.38 -13.20 -13.21
N TYR A 224 5.56 -12.15 -12.41
CA TYR A 224 4.50 -11.19 -12.04
C TYR A 224 4.65 -9.81 -12.72
N ARG A 225 5.43 -9.73 -13.81
CA ARG A 225 5.86 -8.44 -14.38
C ARG A 225 4.70 -7.54 -14.78
N ASP A 226 3.63 -8.07 -15.37
CA ASP A 226 2.50 -7.27 -15.82
C ASP A 226 1.70 -6.67 -14.64
N GLU A 227 1.51 -7.46 -13.59
CA GLU A 227 0.89 -6.99 -12.36
C GLU A 227 1.74 -5.91 -11.69
N ILE A 228 3.05 -6.14 -11.60
CA ILE A 228 4.02 -5.19 -11.05
C ILE A 228 3.96 -3.86 -11.82
N ILE A 229 3.93 -3.89 -13.16
CA ILE A 229 3.80 -2.69 -13.99
C ILE A 229 2.50 -1.96 -13.69
N GLY A 230 1.39 -2.68 -13.50
CA GLY A 230 0.11 -2.10 -13.11
C GLY A 230 0.19 -1.40 -11.76
N VAL A 231 0.75 -2.06 -10.75
CA VAL A 231 0.93 -1.51 -9.40
C VAL A 231 1.86 -0.30 -9.41
N ASP A 232 2.99 -0.38 -10.13
CA ASP A 232 3.95 0.73 -10.25
C ASP A 232 3.31 1.96 -10.90
N ARG A 233 2.57 1.78 -12.00
CA ARG A 233 1.79 2.87 -12.63
C ARG A 233 0.79 3.48 -11.65
N TRP A 234 0.03 2.64 -10.95
CA TRP A 234 -0.94 3.12 -9.97
C TRP A 234 -0.26 3.91 -8.85
N GLN A 235 0.86 3.42 -8.32
CA GLN A 235 1.64 4.11 -7.28
C GLN A 235 2.27 5.41 -7.76
N GLN A 236 2.75 5.46 -9.00
CA GLN A 236 3.25 6.69 -9.61
C GLN A 236 2.14 7.75 -9.64
N ALA A 237 0.91 7.37 -10.01
CA ALA A 237 -0.23 8.27 -10.00
C ALA A 237 -0.60 8.70 -8.56
N THR A 238 -0.82 7.75 -7.65
CA THR A 238 -1.44 8.01 -6.35
C THR A 238 -0.46 8.51 -5.30
N LYS A 239 0.76 7.98 -5.25
CA LYS A 239 1.77 8.38 -4.26
C LYS A 239 2.62 9.54 -4.75
N ILE A 240 3.19 9.43 -5.96
CA ILE A 240 4.13 10.45 -6.45
C ILE A 240 3.38 11.70 -6.86
N HIS A 241 2.47 11.60 -7.84
CA HIS A 241 1.81 12.77 -8.39
C HIS A 241 0.74 13.34 -7.45
N TYR A 242 -0.04 12.50 -6.77
CA TYR A 242 -1.10 13.00 -5.87
C TYR A 242 -0.60 13.30 -4.45
N GLN A 243 -0.13 12.30 -3.70
CA GLN A 243 0.25 12.49 -2.28
C GLN A 243 1.49 13.36 -2.09
N MET A 244 2.54 13.20 -2.91
CA MET A 244 3.80 13.95 -2.76
C MET A 244 3.88 15.20 -3.64
N GLY A 245 3.08 15.26 -4.71
CA GLY A 245 3.01 16.39 -5.63
C GLY A 245 1.84 17.31 -5.33
N ALA A 246 0.68 16.96 -5.87
CA ALA A 246 -0.49 17.82 -5.93
C ALA A 246 -0.99 18.28 -4.55
N ARG A 247 -1.05 17.37 -3.56
CA ARG A 247 -1.59 17.68 -2.23
C ARG A 247 -0.73 18.69 -1.44
N PRO A 248 0.58 18.50 -1.26
CA PRO A 248 1.42 19.50 -0.59
C PRO A 248 1.46 20.85 -1.31
N LEU A 249 1.38 20.85 -2.66
CA LEU A 249 1.31 22.09 -3.44
C LEU A 249 0.00 22.84 -3.17
N PHE A 250 -1.12 22.12 -3.10
CA PHE A 250 -2.42 22.68 -2.73
C PHE A 250 -2.39 23.26 -1.30
N GLU A 251 -1.86 22.54 -0.32
CA GLU A 251 -1.74 22.98 1.07
C GLU A 251 -0.87 24.25 1.19
N LYS A 252 0.14 24.42 0.32
CA LYS A 252 0.98 25.62 0.21
C LYS A 252 0.34 26.76 -0.60
N GLY A 253 -0.90 26.61 -1.08
CA GLY A 253 -1.59 27.59 -1.90
C GLY A 253 -1.11 27.68 -3.36
N LYS A 254 -0.23 26.76 -3.81
CA LYS A 254 0.28 26.71 -5.18
C LYS A 254 -0.68 25.96 -6.10
N TYR A 255 -1.87 26.53 -6.30
CA TYR A 255 -2.99 25.84 -6.95
C TYR A 255 -2.73 25.46 -8.43
N GLN A 256 -1.99 26.26 -9.19
CA GLN A 256 -1.65 25.92 -10.57
C GLN A 256 -0.72 24.70 -10.65
N ASP A 257 0.32 24.66 -9.80
CA ASP A 257 1.24 23.52 -9.72
C ASP A 257 0.50 22.26 -9.23
N ALA A 258 -0.43 22.43 -8.29
CA ALA A 258 -1.26 21.33 -7.80
C ALA A 258 -2.14 20.73 -8.91
N ILE A 259 -2.73 21.56 -9.78
CA ILE A 259 -3.48 21.12 -10.95
C ILE A 259 -2.58 20.37 -11.93
N TYR A 260 -1.36 20.86 -12.16
CA TYR A 260 -0.41 20.22 -13.05
C TYR A 260 -0.04 18.80 -12.59
N GLU A 261 0.26 18.60 -11.31
CA GLU A 261 0.53 17.27 -10.75
C GLU A 261 -0.74 16.40 -10.72
N ALA A 262 -1.91 16.96 -10.44
CA ALA A 262 -3.18 16.24 -10.53
C ALA A 262 -3.47 15.75 -11.97
N ASN A 263 -3.12 16.53 -12.99
CA ASN A 263 -3.25 16.12 -14.39
C ASN A 263 -2.33 14.95 -14.75
N LYS A 264 -1.10 14.91 -14.21
CA LYS A 264 -0.21 13.75 -14.38
C LYS A 264 -0.80 12.50 -13.75
N CYS A 265 -1.40 12.63 -12.56
CA CYS A 265 -2.11 11.54 -11.90
C CYS A 265 -3.24 11.00 -12.79
N LEU A 266 -4.09 11.89 -13.31
CA LEU A 266 -5.22 11.53 -14.16
C LEU A 266 -4.81 11.00 -15.55
N ALA A 267 -3.63 11.36 -16.06
CA ALA A 267 -3.10 10.78 -17.28
C ALA A 267 -2.71 9.30 -17.11
N ILE A 268 -2.33 8.88 -15.89
CA ILE A 268 -1.95 7.50 -15.59
C ILE A 268 -3.16 6.70 -15.08
N VAL A 269 -3.98 7.29 -14.20
CA VAL A 269 -5.20 6.68 -13.65
C VAL A 269 -6.39 7.63 -13.91
N PRO A 270 -7.06 7.52 -15.07
CA PRO A 270 -8.12 8.43 -15.49
C PRO A 270 -9.33 8.52 -14.57
N ASP A 271 -9.56 7.50 -13.76
CA ASP A 271 -10.70 7.37 -12.85
C ASP A 271 -10.32 7.58 -11.38
N PHE A 272 -9.18 8.25 -11.12
CA PHE A 272 -8.75 8.56 -9.76
C PHE A 272 -9.51 9.76 -9.18
N SER A 273 -10.65 9.46 -8.55
CA SER A 273 -11.56 10.42 -7.89
C SER A 273 -10.85 11.47 -7.00
N PRO A 274 -9.85 11.13 -6.16
CA PRO A 274 -9.17 12.12 -5.32
C PRO A 274 -8.45 13.22 -6.11
N ALA A 275 -7.85 12.90 -7.26
CA ALA A 275 -7.21 13.90 -8.11
C ALA A 275 -8.23 14.85 -8.75
N TYR A 276 -9.40 14.37 -9.16
CA TYR A 276 -10.49 15.25 -9.61
C TYR A 276 -10.96 16.17 -8.49
N ASN A 277 -11.12 15.66 -7.27
CA ASN A 277 -11.55 16.47 -6.13
C ASN A 277 -10.55 17.60 -5.84
N LEU A 278 -9.26 17.27 -5.77
CA LEU A 278 -8.21 18.25 -5.50
C LEU A 278 -8.05 19.25 -6.66
N ARG A 279 -8.11 18.78 -7.91
CA ARG A 279 -8.08 19.66 -9.08
C ARG A 279 -9.28 20.61 -9.08
N GLY A 280 -10.47 20.12 -8.77
CA GLY A 280 -11.69 20.92 -8.61
C GLY A 280 -11.52 22.01 -7.54
N LYS A 281 -11.08 21.65 -6.33
CA LYS A 281 -10.80 22.63 -5.26
C LYS A 281 -9.80 23.69 -5.70
N SER A 282 -8.71 23.28 -6.34
CA SER A 282 -7.68 24.18 -6.86
C SER A 282 -8.25 25.17 -7.89
N LEU A 283 -9.10 24.68 -8.80
CA LEU A 283 -9.79 25.50 -9.80
C LEU A 283 -10.77 26.48 -9.15
N ALA A 284 -11.53 26.04 -8.15
CA ALA A 284 -12.44 26.91 -7.40
C ALA A 284 -11.69 28.08 -6.72
N LEU A 285 -10.55 27.80 -6.09
CA LEU A 285 -9.71 28.81 -5.44
C LEU A 285 -9.06 29.78 -6.43
N LEU A 286 -8.91 29.37 -7.69
CA LEU A 286 -8.46 30.23 -8.80
C LEU A 286 -9.63 30.95 -9.51
N GLY A 287 -10.87 30.82 -9.01
CA GLY A 287 -12.06 31.46 -9.60
C GLY A 287 -12.65 30.74 -10.82
N LYS A 288 -12.09 29.58 -11.21
CA LYS A 288 -12.54 28.78 -12.36
C LYS A 288 -13.71 27.87 -11.98
N HIS A 289 -14.85 28.48 -11.63
CA HIS A 289 -15.98 27.78 -11.02
C HIS A 289 -16.65 26.75 -11.95
N ASN A 290 -16.71 26.97 -13.26
CA ASN A 290 -17.34 26.01 -14.17
C ASN A 290 -16.48 24.74 -14.32
N GLU A 291 -15.18 24.89 -14.61
CA GLU A 291 -14.24 23.77 -14.66
C GLU A 291 -14.19 23.00 -13.33
N SER A 292 -14.29 23.72 -12.19
CA SER A 292 -14.36 23.09 -10.88
C SER A 292 -15.62 22.24 -10.68
N LEU A 293 -16.78 22.67 -11.19
CA LEU A 293 -18.02 21.87 -11.10
C LEU A 293 -17.90 20.58 -11.89
N GLU A 294 -17.37 20.61 -13.11
CA GLU A 294 -17.15 19.42 -13.94
C GLU A 294 -16.28 18.38 -13.20
N ASN A 295 -15.27 18.85 -12.48
CA ASN A 295 -14.42 17.98 -11.65
C ASN A 295 -15.20 17.35 -10.48
N PHE A 296 -16.02 18.12 -9.77
CA PHE A 296 -16.85 17.57 -8.69
C PHE A 296 -17.95 16.63 -9.20
N GLU A 297 -18.52 16.87 -10.37
CA GLU A 297 -19.45 15.96 -11.03
C GLU A 297 -18.77 14.64 -11.41
N ARG A 298 -17.50 14.70 -11.84
CA ARG A 298 -16.69 13.50 -12.06
C ARG A 298 -16.43 12.73 -10.76
N VAL A 299 -16.15 13.42 -9.65
CA VAL A 299 -16.04 12.80 -8.31
C VAL A 299 -17.35 12.09 -7.93
N ILE A 300 -18.49 12.75 -8.10
CA ILE A 300 -19.82 12.17 -7.82
C ILE A 300 -20.09 10.94 -8.69
N THR A 301 -19.68 10.97 -9.96
CA THR A 301 -19.85 9.84 -10.89
C THR A 301 -18.98 8.65 -10.51
N LEU A 302 -17.72 8.90 -10.17
CA LEU A 302 -16.73 7.86 -9.82
C LEU A 302 -16.91 7.34 -8.39
N SER A 303 -17.45 8.15 -7.49
CA SER A 303 -17.56 7.85 -6.06
C SER A 303 -18.88 8.42 -5.50
N PRO A 304 -20.04 7.84 -5.87
CA PRO A 304 -21.35 8.39 -5.54
C PRO A 304 -21.70 8.38 -4.05
N ASN A 305 -20.93 7.65 -3.24
CA ASN A 305 -21.07 7.59 -1.79
C ASN A 305 -20.07 8.50 -1.06
N LEU A 306 -19.19 9.21 -1.78
CA LEU A 306 -18.23 10.13 -1.19
C LEU A 306 -18.90 11.50 -0.96
N PRO A 307 -19.09 11.95 0.30
CA PRO A 307 -19.76 13.22 0.59
C PRO A 307 -19.08 14.45 -0.02
N GLU A 308 -17.75 14.42 -0.16
CA GLU A 308 -16.90 15.53 -0.60
C GLU A 308 -17.31 16.09 -1.96
N GLY A 309 -17.65 15.23 -2.92
CA GLY A 309 -18.06 15.66 -4.26
C GLY A 309 -19.33 16.51 -4.21
N TYR A 310 -20.36 16.02 -3.50
CA TYR A 310 -21.62 16.75 -3.30
C TYR A 310 -21.43 18.02 -2.47
N LYS A 311 -20.65 17.94 -1.38
CA LYS A 311 -20.34 19.07 -0.52
C LYS A 311 -19.71 20.21 -1.31
N ASN A 312 -18.66 19.91 -2.07
CA ASN A 312 -17.90 20.91 -2.82
C ASN A 312 -18.73 21.50 -3.97
N ALA A 313 -19.49 20.67 -4.71
CA ALA A 313 -20.42 21.15 -5.73
C ALA A 313 -21.50 22.06 -5.11
N GLY A 314 -22.09 21.67 -3.98
CA GLY A 314 -23.10 22.43 -3.28
C GLY A 314 -22.63 23.81 -2.82
N PHE A 315 -21.45 23.90 -2.21
CA PHE A 315 -20.84 25.17 -1.84
C PHE A 315 -20.51 26.05 -3.05
N LEU A 316 -20.09 25.45 -4.16
CA LEU A 316 -19.80 26.19 -5.38
C LEU A 316 -21.07 26.75 -6.04
N TYR A 317 -22.18 26.01 -5.99
CA TYR A 317 -23.49 26.52 -6.42
C TYR A 317 -23.98 27.66 -5.52
N LEU A 318 -23.69 27.65 -4.21
CA LEU A 318 -23.95 28.80 -3.34
C LEU A 318 -23.18 30.04 -3.77
N LEU A 319 -21.90 29.88 -4.07
CA LEU A 319 -21.06 30.99 -4.54
C LEU A 319 -21.58 31.58 -5.86
N LYS A 320 -22.19 30.75 -6.72
CA LYS A 320 -22.84 31.17 -7.97
C LYS A 320 -24.26 31.71 -7.78
N GLY A 321 -24.82 31.69 -6.58
CA GLY A 321 -26.18 32.15 -6.27
C GLY A 321 -27.31 31.16 -6.62
N ASP A 322 -27.01 29.94 -7.08
CA ASP A 322 -28.01 28.92 -7.36
C ASP A 322 -28.36 28.14 -6.08
N THR A 323 -29.21 28.76 -5.26
CA THR A 323 -29.64 28.22 -3.96
C THR A 323 -30.40 26.90 -4.09
N LYS A 324 -31.12 26.69 -5.22
CA LYS A 324 -31.88 25.46 -5.47
C LYS A 324 -30.94 24.27 -5.69
N LYS A 325 -29.95 24.40 -6.58
CA LYS A 325 -28.95 23.34 -6.79
C LYS A 325 -28.08 23.15 -5.55
N ALA A 326 -27.65 24.25 -4.92
CA ALA A 326 -26.88 24.17 -3.68
C ALA A 326 -27.59 23.33 -2.60
N ARG A 327 -28.89 23.61 -2.37
CA ARG A 327 -29.69 22.84 -1.42
C ARG A 327 -29.76 21.37 -1.80
N HIS A 328 -29.94 21.05 -3.08
CA HIS A 328 -29.97 19.66 -3.55
C HIS A 328 -28.67 18.90 -3.24
N TYR A 329 -27.51 19.43 -3.65
CA TYR A 329 -26.22 18.78 -3.44
C TYR A 329 -25.82 18.73 -1.96
N LEU A 330 -26.01 19.81 -1.20
CA LEU A 330 -25.68 19.83 0.23
C LEU A 330 -26.57 18.87 1.04
N SER A 331 -27.85 18.72 0.70
CA SER A 331 -28.72 17.73 1.36
C SER A 331 -28.26 16.30 1.11
N LYS A 332 -27.78 16.01 -0.12
CA LYS A 332 -27.21 14.69 -0.44
C LYS A 332 -25.91 14.45 0.33
N ALA A 333 -25.04 15.45 0.43
CA ALA A 333 -23.82 15.39 1.23
C ALA A 333 -24.13 15.11 2.71
N LEU A 334 -25.10 15.80 3.31
CA LEU A 334 -25.50 15.61 4.71
C LEU A 334 -26.14 14.23 4.94
N THR A 335 -26.83 13.67 3.94
CA THR A 335 -27.37 12.30 4.02
C THR A 335 -26.25 11.27 4.11
N LEU A 336 -25.14 11.50 3.40
CA LEU A 336 -23.97 10.62 3.40
C LEU A 336 -23.07 10.85 4.61
N ALA A 337 -22.99 12.08 5.13
CA ALA A 337 -22.25 12.46 6.33
C ALA A 337 -23.12 13.33 7.26
N PRO A 338 -23.96 12.73 8.13
CA PRO A 338 -24.90 13.45 8.99
C PRO A 338 -24.24 14.41 9.98
N ASP A 339 -23.00 14.14 10.36
CA ASP A 339 -22.25 14.90 11.36
C ASP A 339 -21.48 16.11 10.77
N ASP A 340 -21.57 16.36 9.46
CA ASP A 340 -20.92 17.52 8.83
C ASP A 340 -21.62 18.83 9.22
N ALA A 341 -21.18 19.40 10.35
CA ALA A 341 -21.73 20.63 10.91
C ALA A 341 -21.64 21.82 9.95
N LYS A 342 -20.66 21.85 9.04
CA LYS A 342 -20.49 22.93 8.06
C LYS A 342 -21.61 22.87 7.01
N VAL A 343 -21.87 21.67 6.49
CA VAL A 343 -22.98 21.43 5.55
C VAL A 343 -24.33 21.69 6.23
N GLY A 344 -24.52 21.19 7.46
CA GLY A 344 -25.75 21.42 8.24
C GLY A 344 -26.05 22.91 8.46
N LYS A 345 -25.06 23.70 8.86
CA LYS A 345 -25.18 25.16 9.00
C LYS A 345 -25.51 25.86 7.68
N ALA A 346 -24.89 25.44 6.58
CA ALA A 346 -25.14 26.01 5.26
C ALA A 346 -26.60 25.77 4.82
N LEU A 347 -27.10 24.54 4.96
CA LEU A 347 -28.50 24.21 4.66
C LEU A 347 -29.51 24.97 5.51
N ALA A 348 -29.22 25.16 6.81
CA ALA A 348 -30.09 25.92 7.69
C ALA A 348 -30.25 27.39 7.25
N LYS A 349 -29.19 27.99 6.70
CA LYS A 349 -29.21 29.37 6.15
C LYS A 349 -29.95 29.50 4.82
N LEU A 350 -30.16 28.38 4.12
CA LEU A 350 -30.87 28.37 2.84
C LEU A 350 -32.37 28.19 3.02
N LYS A 351 -32.88 28.08 4.25
CA LYS A 351 -34.31 27.84 4.54
C LYS A 351 -35.18 29.01 4.11
#